data_AF-A0A397UDT2-F1
#
_entry.id   AF-A0A397UDT2-F1
#
_cell.length_a   1.000
_cell.length_b   1.000
_cell.length_c   1.000
_cell.angle_alpha   90.00
_cell.angle_beta   90.00
_cell.angle_gamma   90.00
#
_symmetry.space_group_name_H-M   'P 1'
#
loop_
_entity.id
_entity.type
_entity.pdbx_description
1 polymer ?
#
loop_
_entity_poly.entity_id
_entity_poly.type
_entity_poly.pdbx_seq_one_letter_code
_entity_poly.pdbx_strand_id
1 'polypeptide(L)'
;IIAIGFCTKSAKLNKLPGCGENSWGYHSDDGNFFDCSELEEPYGPTFKTSDTIGCCLNFRNNTVLYTKNGVNLGIAFQDLKDLKGNLYPCIGIRSKVRMSIKANFGHKKFKYAEKWIKALEQCDNKDKDMIEDFIKSLEIKQNDEVALRYHAKAYFIMGKYKEVLANSTKLLEIDQNNAFALRYRGETYLILGKYEESSTDLKKLLEIDKNDKWALKASSEINRR
;
A
#
# COMPACT_ATOMS: atom_id res chain seq x y z
N ILE A 1 -1.80 -19.57 20.02
CA ILE A 1 -1.97 -18.11 19.93
C ILE A 1 -0.74 -17.49 19.31
N ILE A 2 -0.96 -16.69 18.29
CA ILE A 2 -0.01 -15.74 17.74
C ILE A 2 -0.61 -14.36 18.00
N ALA A 3 0.20 -13.44 18.53
CA ALA A 3 -0.13 -12.04 18.65
C ALA A 3 0.87 -11.22 17.84
N ILE A 4 0.38 -10.34 16.99
CA ILE A 4 1.19 -9.52 16.08
C ILE A 4 0.90 -8.06 16.42
N GLY A 5 1.94 -7.26 16.59
CA GLY A 5 1.79 -5.83 16.76
C GLY A 5 3.10 -5.12 17.00
N PHE A 6 3.11 -4.22 17.98
CA PHE A 6 4.22 -3.32 18.24
C PHE A 6 4.34 -3.02 19.73
N CYS A 7 5.53 -2.62 20.17
CA CYS A 7 5.79 -2.31 21.57
C CYS A 7 6.89 -1.26 21.72
N THR A 8 7.02 -0.67 22.91
CA THR A 8 8.18 0.14 23.24
C THR A 8 9.33 -0.73 23.79
N LYS A 9 10.49 -0.12 24.03
CA LYS A 9 11.64 -0.78 24.67
C LYS A 9 11.36 -1.26 26.11
N SER A 10 10.40 -0.66 26.81
CA SER A 10 10.06 -1.00 28.20
C SER A 10 9.06 -2.15 28.34
N ALA A 11 8.51 -2.64 27.23
CA ALA A 11 7.54 -3.73 27.25
C ALA A 11 8.14 -5.04 27.77
N LYS A 12 7.37 -5.76 28.61
CA LYS A 12 7.79 -7.05 29.16
C LYS A 12 7.65 -8.15 28.10
N LEU A 13 8.75 -8.82 27.77
CA LEU A 13 8.80 -9.85 26.72
C LEU A 13 8.23 -11.22 27.12
N ASN A 14 7.79 -11.39 28.37
CA ASN A 14 7.15 -12.62 28.85
C ASN A 14 5.61 -12.60 28.67
N LYS A 15 5.07 -11.54 28.07
CA LYS A 15 3.64 -11.41 27.73
C LYS A 15 3.45 -11.31 26.22
N LEU A 16 2.26 -11.67 25.73
CA LEU A 16 1.89 -11.42 24.33
C LEU A 16 1.70 -9.91 24.09
N PRO A 17 2.03 -9.39 22.90
CA PRO A 17 1.75 -8.00 22.52
C PRO A 17 0.31 -7.61 22.86
N GLY A 18 0.13 -6.48 23.57
CA GLY A 18 -1.17 -6.01 24.02
C GLY A 18 -1.54 -6.43 25.45
N CYS A 19 -1.04 -7.56 25.95
CA CYS A 19 -1.36 -8.06 27.29
C CYS A 19 -0.50 -7.46 28.42
N GLY A 20 0.30 -6.44 28.12
CA GLY A 20 1.19 -5.79 29.07
C GLY A 20 1.46 -4.35 28.71
N GLU A 21 1.88 -3.57 29.70
CA GLU A 21 2.19 -2.16 29.53
C GLU A 21 3.16 -1.91 28.38
N ASN A 22 2.88 -0.85 27.62
CA ASN A 22 3.67 -0.38 26.49
C ASN A 22 3.76 -1.38 25.31
N SER A 23 2.73 -2.20 25.11
CA SER A 23 2.62 -3.11 23.98
C SER A 23 1.20 -3.17 23.44
N TRP A 24 1.07 -3.34 22.13
CA TRP A 24 -0.20 -3.40 21.41
C TRP A 24 -0.20 -4.61 20.47
N GLY A 25 -1.32 -5.30 20.32
CA GLY A 25 -1.35 -6.53 19.53
C GLY A 25 -2.72 -7.01 19.09
N TYR A 26 -2.76 -7.58 17.89
CA TYR A 26 -3.89 -8.30 17.32
C TYR A 26 -3.68 -9.81 17.46
N HIS A 27 -4.66 -10.49 18.06
CA HIS A 27 -4.54 -11.89 18.50
C HIS A 27 -5.27 -12.86 17.57
N SER A 28 -4.66 -14.04 17.40
CA SER A 28 -5.09 -15.04 16.41
C SER A 28 -6.33 -15.81 16.78
N ASP A 29 -6.56 -16.02 18.06
CA ASP A 29 -7.51 -16.99 18.62
C ASP A 29 -8.91 -16.42 18.80
N ASP A 30 -9.01 -15.13 19.13
CA ASP A 30 -10.26 -14.40 19.32
C ASP A 30 -10.50 -13.35 18.21
N GLY A 31 -9.42 -12.85 17.59
CA GLY A 31 -9.50 -11.75 16.63
C GLY A 31 -9.54 -10.37 17.30
N ASN A 32 -9.23 -10.28 18.59
CA ASN A 32 -9.28 -9.04 19.34
C ASN A 32 -8.00 -8.22 19.16
N PHE A 33 -8.12 -6.91 19.34
CA PHE A 33 -7.00 -6.00 19.49
C PHE A 33 -6.86 -5.61 20.97
N PHE A 34 -5.63 -5.56 21.45
CA PHE A 34 -5.28 -5.28 22.84
C PHE A 34 -4.30 -4.12 22.87
N ASP A 35 -4.56 -3.12 23.72
CA ASP A 35 -3.94 -1.80 23.67
C ASP A 35 -3.21 -1.38 24.96
N CYS A 36 -2.52 -2.31 25.61
CA CYS A 36 -1.96 -2.18 26.97
C CYS A 36 -3.00 -2.27 28.09
N SER A 37 -4.27 -2.02 27.80
CA SER A 37 -5.34 -2.35 28.73
C SER A 37 -5.60 -3.86 28.62
N GLU A 38 -5.74 -4.56 29.75
CA GLU A 38 -6.14 -5.99 29.73
C GLU A 38 -7.61 -6.16 29.29
N LEU A 39 -8.21 -5.14 28.66
CA LEU A 39 -9.55 -5.13 28.11
C LEU A 39 -9.51 -5.60 26.67
N GLU A 40 -10.37 -6.56 26.36
CA GLU A 40 -10.51 -7.16 25.04
C GLU A 40 -11.44 -6.30 24.18
N GLU A 41 -10.93 -5.75 23.07
CA GLU A 41 -11.77 -5.10 22.07
C GLU A 41 -11.91 -5.97 20.81
N PRO A 42 -13.16 -6.36 20.43
CA PRO A 42 -13.42 -7.01 19.16
C PRO A 42 -12.93 -6.16 18.00
N TYR A 43 -12.03 -6.71 17.17
CA TYR A 43 -11.40 -5.96 16.10
C TYR A 43 -11.57 -6.63 14.73
N GLY A 44 -11.10 -7.86 14.58
CA GLY A 44 -11.03 -8.55 13.30
C GLY A 44 -11.34 -10.04 13.40
N PRO A 45 -11.29 -10.77 12.28
CA PRO A 45 -11.46 -12.22 12.31
C PRO A 45 -10.28 -12.92 13.01
N THR A 46 -10.46 -14.15 13.46
CA THR A 46 -9.33 -15.01 13.86
C THR A 46 -8.39 -15.29 12.68
N PHE A 47 -7.15 -15.69 12.92
CA PHE A 47 -6.20 -16.06 11.86
C PHE A 47 -5.38 -17.30 12.19
N LYS A 48 -4.93 -18.02 11.17
CA LYS A 48 -4.36 -19.37 11.30
C LYS A 48 -3.21 -19.62 10.32
N THR A 49 -2.72 -20.86 10.32
CA THR A 49 -1.70 -21.34 9.36
C THR A 49 -2.08 -20.95 7.93
N SER A 50 -1.07 -20.49 7.18
CA SER A 50 -1.15 -19.99 5.80
C SER A 50 -1.74 -18.59 5.62
N ASP A 51 -2.33 -17.99 6.66
CA ASP A 51 -2.71 -16.58 6.61
C ASP A 51 -1.47 -15.67 6.59
N THR A 52 -1.58 -14.55 5.90
CA THR A 52 -0.60 -13.46 5.96
C THR A 52 -1.26 -12.27 6.62
N ILE A 53 -0.68 -11.85 7.75
CA ILE A 53 -1.12 -10.66 8.48
C ILE A 53 -0.15 -9.52 8.20
N GLY A 54 -0.69 -8.37 7.77
CA GLY A 54 0.06 -7.12 7.70
C GLY A 54 -0.30 -6.24 8.89
N CYS A 55 0.67 -5.50 9.42
CA CYS A 55 0.49 -4.48 10.46
C CYS A 55 1.04 -3.17 9.89
N CYS A 56 0.20 -2.14 9.82
CA CYS A 56 0.55 -0.84 9.26
C CYS A 56 0.46 0.21 10.38
N LEU A 57 1.59 0.82 10.71
CA LEU A 57 1.65 1.98 11.60
C LEU A 57 1.78 3.22 10.73
N ASN A 58 0.79 4.10 10.78
CA ASN A 58 0.80 5.36 10.07
C ASN A 58 1.06 6.51 11.07
N PHE A 59 2.30 6.99 11.08
CA PHE A 59 2.74 8.07 11.96
C PHE A 59 2.26 9.46 11.55
N ARG A 60 1.68 9.62 10.34
CA ARG A 60 1.16 10.92 9.88
C ARG A 60 -0.26 11.16 10.37
N ASN A 61 -1.14 10.16 10.22
CA ASN A 61 -2.52 10.24 10.71
C ASN A 61 -2.71 9.61 12.10
N ASN A 62 -1.64 9.10 12.69
CA ASN A 62 -1.59 8.49 14.02
C ASN A 62 -2.45 7.23 14.18
N THR A 63 -2.59 6.42 13.12
CA THR A 63 -3.43 5.22 13.15
C THR A 63 -2.63 3.94 12.99
N VAL A 64 -3.15 2.85 13.56
CA VAL A 64 -2.71 1.48 13.27
C VAL A 64 -3.86 0.73 12.65
N LEU A 65 -3.54 -0.09 11.64
CA LEU A 65 -4.48 -1.01 11.04
C LEU A 65 -3.78 -2.33 10.69
N TYR A 66 -4.59 -3.37 10.52
CA TYR A 66 -4.12 -4.67 10.08
C TYR A 66 -4.74 -5.10 8.76
N THR A 67 -4.08 -6.03 8.10
CA THR A 67 -4.67 -6.78 7.00
C THR A 67 -4.63 -8.26 7.25
N LYS A 68 -5.61 -8.96 6.68
CA LYS A 68 -5.59 -10.41 6.53
C LYS A 68 -5.67 -10.77 5.06
N ASN A 69 -4.64 -11.44 4.54
CA ASN A 69 -4.56 -11.89 3.15
C ASN A 69 -4.80 -10.77 2.11
N GLY A 70 -4.34 -9.56 2.46
CA GLY A 70 -4.49 -8.34 1.66
C GLY A 70 -5.82 -7.62 1.79
N VAL A 71 -6.71 -8.04 2.69
CA VAL A 71 -7.98 -7.34 3.01
C VAL A 71 -7.77 -6.46 4.23
N ASN A 72 -8.04 -5.16 4.11
CA ASN A 72 -7.97 -4.19 5.21
C ASN A 72 -9.06 -4.49 6.24
N LEU A 73 -8.67 -4.58 7.51
CA LEU A 73 -9.56 -4.90 8.64
C LEU A 73 -10.09 -3.66 9.36
N GLY A 74 -9.71 -2.46 8.93
CA GLY A 74 -10.06 -1.21 9.59
C GLY A 74 -9.04 -0.77 10.64
N ILE A 75 -9.25 0.40 11.21
CA ILE A 75 -8.37 1.01 12.22
C ILE A 75 -8.49 0.22 13.52
N ALA A 76 -7.36 -0.28 14.02
CA ALA A 76 -7.23 -0.99 15.29
C ALA A 76 -6.89 -0.05 16.45
N PHE A 77 -6.15 1.03 16.17
CA PHE A 77 -5.68 1.96 17.17
C PHE A 77 -5.56 3.37 16.58
N GLN A 78 -5.87 4.39 17.37
CA GLN A 78 -5.66 5.80 17.04
C GLN A 78 -4.72 6.43 18.09
N ASP A 79 -4.20 7.61 17.81
CA ASP A 79 -3.33 8.38 18.71
C ASP A 79 -1.92 7.79 18.93
N LEU A 80 -1.35 7.17 17.89
CA LEU A 80 0.06 6.72 17.88
C LEU A 80 1.08 7.76 18.34
N LYS A 81 0.87 9.06 18.06
CA LYS A 81 1.78 10.14 18.46
C LYS A 81 1.88 10.33 19.97
N ASP A 82 0.85 9.93 20.73
CA ASP A 82 0.80 10.10 22.17
C ASP A 82 1.60 8.99 22.88
N LEU A 83 2.00 7.95 22.14
CA LEU A 83 2.87 6.89 22.61
C LEU A 83 4.31 7.42 22.75
N LYS A 84 4.81 7.42 23.99
CA LYS A 84 6.18 7.86 24.28
C LYS A 84 7.22 6.82 23.88
N GLY A 85 8.17 7.23 23.05
CA GLY A 85 9.37 6.47 22.74
C GLY A 85 9.29 5.70 21.42
N ASN A 86 10.39 5.02 21.07
CA ASN A 86 10.48 4.27 19.83
C ASN A 86 9.58 3.03 19.87
N LEU A 87 8.86 2.79 18.77
CA LEU A 87 8.06 1.60 18.56
C LEU A 87 8.85 0.54 17.79
N TYR A 88 8.71 -0.71 18.21
CA TYR A 88 9.36 -1.87 17.63
C TYR A 88 8.29 -2.87 17.19
N PRO A 89 8.42 -3.50 16.01
CA PRO A 89 7.58 -4.65 15.66
C PRO A 89 7.74 -5.76 16.70
N CYS A 90 6.63 -6.31 17.15
CA CYS A 90 6.61 -7.33 18.20
C CYS A 90 5.68 -8.48 17.82
N ILE A 91 6.17 -9.71 18.01
CA ILE A 91 5.41 -10.94 17.76
C ILE A 91 5.51 -11.82 19.01
N GLY A 92 4.36 -12.16 19.58
CA GLY A 92 4.22 -13.09 20.68
C GLY A 92 3.69 -14.43 20.21
N ILE A 93 4.24 -15.52 20.74
CA ILE A 93 3.78 -16.88 20.43
C ILE A 93 3.53 -17.63 21.75
N ARG A 94 2.31 -18.17 21.89
CA ARG A 94 1.96 -19.11 22.95
C ARG A 94 1.32 -20.35 22.32
N SER A 95 2.04 -21.46 22.30
CA SER A 95 1.60 -22.70 21.65
C SER A 95 2.15 -23.93 22.37
N LYS A 96 1.34 -24.99 22.43
CA LYS A 96 1.79 -26.34 22.85
C LYS A 96 2.33 -27.17 21.68
N VAL A 97 2.12 -26.71 20.45
CA VAL A 97 2.55 -27.38 19.21
C VAL A 97 3.63 -26.57 18.49
N ARG A 98 4.49 -27.27 17.73
CA ARG A 98 5.53 -26.63 16.91
C ARG A 98 4.88 -25.71 15.88
N MET A 99 5.34 -24.46 15.84
CA MET A 99 4.83 -23.43 14.95
C MET A 99 5.98 -22.59 14.44
N SER A 100 5.83 -22.02 13.24
CA SER A 100 6.83 -21.14 12.64
C SER A 100 6.15 -19.93 12.02
N ILE A 101 6.74 -18.76 12.22
CA ILE A 101 6.32 -17.50 11.61
C ILE A 101 7.47 -17.01 10.73
N LYS A 102 7.12 -16.42 9.59
CA LYS A 102 8.06 -15.71 8.73
C LYS A 102 7.68 -14.24 8.73
N ALA A 103 8.55 -13.39 9.26
CA ALA A 103 8.38 -11.94 9.20
C ALA A 103 8.98 -11.39 7.90
N ASN A 104 8.31 -10.44 7.27
CA ASN A 104 8.83 -9.68 6.14
C ASN A 104 8.85 -8.20 6.49
N PHE A 105 10.04 -7.66 6.76
CA PHE A 105 10.25 -6.24 7.05
C PHE A 105 10.69 -5.43 5.82
N GLY A 106 10.39 -5.91 4.61
CA GLY A 106 10.72 -5.22 3.35
C GLY A 106 11.84 -5.86 2.53
N HIS A 107 12.59 -6.82 3.08
CA HIS A 107 13.66 -7.53 2.36
C HIS A 107 13.16 -8.36 1.15
N LYS A 108 11.84 -8.58 1.05
CA LYS A 108 11.14 -9.18 -0.10
C LYS A 108 9.86 -8.39 -0.37
N LYS A 109 9.38 -8.42 -1.63
CA LYS A 109 8.07 -7.84 -2.00
C LYS A 109 6.97 -8.38 -1.08
N PHE A 110 6.13 -7.50 -0.55
CA PHE A 110 4.96 -7.90 0.23
C PHE A 110 3.97 -8.69 -0.65
N LYS A 111 3.57 -9.88 -0.18
CA LYS A 111 2.71 -10.83 -0.92
C LYS A 111 1.41 -10.21 -1.46
N TYR A 112 0.85 -9.23 -0.74
CA TYR A 112 -0.43 -8.60 -1.08
C TYR A 112 -0.32 -7.11 -1.41
N ALA A 113 0.87 -6.61 -1.75
CA ALA A 113 1.07 -5.21 -2.14
C ALA A 113 0.08 -4.75 -3.22
N GLU A 114 -0.30 -5.63 -4.15
CA GLU A 114 -1.18 -5.29 -5.28
C GLU A 114 -2.66 -5.14 -4.88
N LYS A 115 -3.11 -5.87 -3.84
CA LYS A 115 -4.48 -5.71 -3.31
C LYS A 115 -4.65 -4.40 -2.56
N TRP A 116 -3.61 -3.97 -1.86
CA TRP A 116 -3.56 -2.63 -1.28
C TRP A 116 -3.71 -1.55 -2.34
N ILE A 117 -3.08 -1.72 -3.49
CA ILE A 117 -3.18 -0.78 -4.62
C ILE A 117 -4.60 -0.71 -5.18
N LYS A 118 -5.30 -1.84 -5.30
CA LYS A 118 -6.73 -1.84 -5.68
C LYS A 118 -7.63 -1.20 -4.62
N ALA A 119 -7.31 -1.34 -3.34
CA ALA A 119 -8.02 -0.62 -2.29
C ALA A 119 -7.77 0.90 -2.39
N LEU A 120 -6.55 1.32 -2.76
CA LEU A 120 -6.21 2.72 -3.04
C LEU A 120 -6.90 3.27 -4.29
N GLU A 121 -7.25 2.44 -5.29
CA GLU A 121 -8.06 2.83 -6.45
C GLU A 121 -9.50 3.23 -6.07
N GLN A 122 -9.98 2.80 -4.90
CA GLN A 122 -11.32 3.08 -4.37
C GLN A 122 -11.30 4.20 -3.31
N CYS A 123 -10.12 4.62 -2.87
CA CYS A 123 -9.96 5.74 -1.95
C CYS A 123 -10.14 7.05 -2.72
N ASP A 124 -11.03 7.90 -2.23
CA ASP A 124 -11.20 9.26 -2.72
C ASP A 124 -9.94 10.10 -2.44
N ASN A 125 -9.85 11.28 -3.08
CA ASN A 125 -8.71 12.22 -3.06
C ASN A 125 -8.19 12.65 -1.66
N LYS A 126 -8.79 12.16 -0.57
CA LYS A 126 -8.47 12.41 0.84
C LYS A 126 -7.32 11.54 1.40
N ASP A 127 -6.95 10.42 0.76
CA ASP A 127 -5.92 9.49 1.28
C ASP A 127 -4.53 9.64 0.61
N LYS A 128 -4.18 10.85 0.14
CA LYS A 128 -2.90 11.11 -0.56
C LYS A 128 -1.67 10.75 0.27
N ASP A 129 -1.73 10.87 1.59
CA ASP A 129 -0.59 10.63 2.47
C ASP A 129 -0.30 9.13 2.66
N MET A 130 -1.35 8.30 2.70
CA MET A 130 -1.23 6.83 2.74
C MET A 130 -0.58 6.30 1.46
N ILE A 131 -0.98 6.89 0.32
CA ILE A 131 -0.40 6.58 -0.98
C ILE A 131 1.10 6.91 -1.00
N GLU A 132 1.49 8.08 -0.47
CA GLU A 132 2.89 8.51 -0.49
C GLU A 132 3.81 7.65 0.39
N ASP A 133 3.36 7.24 1.58
CA ASP A 133 4.15 6.36 2.44
C ASP A 133 4.29 4.95 1.86
N PHE A 134 3.24 4.45 1.20
CA PHE A 134 3.32 3.20 0.44
C PHE A 134 4.35 3.28 -0.70
N ILE A 135 4.33 4.36 -1.50
CA ILE A 135 5.33 4.61 -2.55
C ILE A 135 6.75 4.59 -1.96
N LYS A 136 7.01 5.25 -0.83
CA LYS A 136 8.33 5.25 -0.19
C LYS A 136 8.77 3.85 0.28
N SER A 137 7.81 3.02 0.69
CA SER A 137 8.08 1.65 1.14
C SER A 137 8.39 0.68 -0.01
N LEU A 138 7.97 1.01 -1.24
CA LEU A 138 8.34 0.26 -2.42
C LEU A 138 9.76 0.66 -2.81
N GLU A 139 10.75 -0.16 -2.44
CA GLU A 139 12.10 -0.04 -2.99
C GLU A 139 12.04 -0.18 -4.52
N ILE A 140 12.31 0.90 -5.26
CA ILE A 140 12.49 0.81 -6.70
C ILE A 140 13.90 0.26 -6.97
N LYS A 141 13.98 -1.03 -7.30
CA LYS A 141 15.19 -1.57 -7.94
C LYS A 141 15.26 -1.03 -9.37
N GLN A 142 16.48 -0.90 -9.91
CA GLN A 142 16.66 -0.48 -11.30
C GLN A 142 15.85 -1.39 -12.23
N ASN A 143 15.09 -0.80 -13.15
CA ASN A 143 14.20 -1.48 -14.10
C ASN A 143 13.10 -2.35 -13.48
N ASP A 144 12.68 -2.09 -12.23
CA ASP A 144 11.48 -2.71 -11.68
C ASP A 144 10.21 -2.11 -12.31
N GLU A 145 9.79 -2.68 -13.43
CA GLU A 145 8.60 -2.26 -14.19
C GLU A 145 7.34 -2.21 -13.31
N VAL A 146 7.23 -3.15 -12.36
CA VAL A 146 6.07 -3.24 -11.47
C VAL A 146 6.07 -2.06 -10.49
N ALA A 147 7.21 -1.75 -9.87
CA ALA A 147 7.35 -0.59 -8.98
C ALA A 147 7.12 0.73 -9.74
N LEU A 148 7.69 0.88 -10.94
CA LEU A 148 7.51 2.08 -11.78
C LEU A 148 6.04 2.30 -12.16
N ARG A 149 5.31 1.23 -12.52
CA ARG A 149 3.86 1.30 -12.78
C ARG A 149 3.08 1.76 -11.56
N TYR A 150 3.43 1.24 -10.38
CA TYR A 150 2.77 1.62 -9.13
C TYR A 150 3.04 3.08 -8.75
N HIS A 151 4.28 3.53 -8.88
CA HIS A 151 4.64 4.93 -8.62
C HIS A 151 3.91 5.87 -9.59
N ALA A 152 3.92 5.57 -10.89
CA ALA A 152 3.22 6.38 -11.90
C ALA A 152 1.72 6.52 -11.58
N LYS A 153 1.03 5.41 -11.25
CA LYS A 153 -0.39 5.44 -10.89
C LYS A 153 -0.64 6.25 -9.62
N ALA A 154 0.17 6.01 -8.61
CA ALA A 154 0.02 6.61 -7.30
C ALA A 154 0.23 8.13 -7.37
N TYR A 155 1.29 8.57 -8.07
CA TYR A 155 1.53 9.99 -8.32
C TYR A 155 0.44 10.64 -9.18
N PHE A 156 -0.16 9.90 -10.12
CA PHE A 156 -1.27 10.40 -10.91
C PHE A 156 -2.49 10.72 -10.03
N ILE A 157 -2.86 9.82 -9.13
CA ILE A 157 -3.94 10.03 -8.14
C ILE A 157 -3.62 11.24 -7.25
N MET A 158 -2.36 11.42 -6.86
CA MET A 158 -1.94 12.54 -6.03
C MET A 158 -1.93 13.90 -6.78
N GLY A 159 -1.97 13.90 -8.11
CA GLY A 159 -1.80 15.08 -8.96
C GLY A 159 -0.32 15.48 -9.16
N LYS A 160 0.62 14.59 -8.85
CA LYS A 160 2.07 14.78 -8.99
C LYS A 160 2.53 14.44 -10.42
N TYR A 161 2.09 15.26 -11.37
CA TYR A 161 2.21 14.98 -12.81
C TYR A 161 3.65 14.87 -13.32
N LYS A 162 4.60 15.63 -12.75
CA LYS A 162 6.02 15.54 -13.15
C LYS A 162 6.58 14.14 -12.88
N GLU A 163 6.22 13.56 -11.74
CA GLU A 163 6.63 12.23 -11.33
C GLU A 163 5.93 11.13 -12.14
N VAL A 164 4.67 11.34 -12.56
CA VAL A 164 4.01 10.44 -13.52
C VAL A 164 4.77 10.40 -14.83
N LEU A 165 5.12 11.56 -15.39
CA LEU A 165 5.87 11.65 -16.66
C LEU A 165 7.24 10.97 -16.55
N ALA A 166 7.95 11.15 -15.44
CA ALA A 166 9.25 10.51 -15.21
C ALA A 166 9.15 8.98 -15.15
N ASN A 167 8.21 8.43 -14.37
CA ASN A 167 8.06 6.98 -14.21
C ASN A 167 7.52 6.32 -15.48
N SER A 168 6.53 6.93 -16.14
CA SER A 168 6.00 6.43 -17.42
C SER A 168 7.04 6.49 -18.55
N THR A 169 7.91 7.50 -18.57
CA THR A 169 9.02 7.54 -19.54
C THR A 169 10.01 6.40 -19.32
N LYS A 170 10.41 6.13 -18.06
CA LYS A 170 11.25 4.96 -17.74
C LYS A 170 10.60 3.65 -18.14
N LEU A 171 9.29 3.50 -17.96
CA LEU A 171 8.58 2.30 -18.43
C LEU A 171 8.67 2.15 -19.95
N LEU A 172 8.60 3.25 -20.70
CA LEU A 172 8.73 3.23 -22.16
C LEU A 172 10.17 3.06 -22.66
N GLU A 173 11.16 3.36 -21.83
CA GLU A 173 12.56 2.99 -22.07
C GLU A 173 12.77 1.47 -21.92
N ILE A 174 12.03 0.81 -21.02
CA ILE A 174 12.06 -0.64 -20.81
C ILE A 174 11.26 -1.37 -21.90
N ASP A 175 10.03 -0.92 -22.14
CA ASP A 175 9.13 -1.46 -23.16
C ASP A 175 8.39 -0.31 -23.88
N GLN A 176 8.78 -0.06 -25.12
CA GLN A 176 8.21 1.01 -25.94
C GLN A 176 6.71 0.84 -26.24
N ASN A 177 6.18 -0.38 -26.10
CA ASN A 177 4.77 -0.72 -26.33
C ASN A 177 4.01 -0.94 -25.01
N ASN A 178 4.53 -0.44 -23.88
CA ASN A 178 3.86 -0.55 -22.60
C ASN A 178 2.57 0.30 -22.58
N ALA A 179 1.43 -0.33 -22.82
CA ALA A 179 0.13 0.33 -22.90
C ALA A 179 -0.23 1.15 -21.65
N PHE A 180 0.16 0.66 -20.46
CA PHE A 180 -0.05 1.38 -19.21
C PHE A 180 0.73 2.70 -19.20
N ALA A 181 2.00 2.67 -19.59
CA ALA A 181 2.85 3.86 -19.60
C ALA A 181 2.37 4.89 -20.63
N LEU A 182 2.03 4.45 -21.86
CA LEU A 182 1.45 5.30 -22.90
C LEU A 182 0.16 5.97 -22.40
N ARG A 183 -0.72 5.21 -21.75
CA ARG A 183 -1.97 5.71 -21.20
C ARG A 183 -1.75 6.82 -20.16
N TYR A 184 -1.00 6.53 -19.10
CA TYR A 184 -0.82 7.47 -18.00
C TYR A 184 0.01 8.69 -18.42
N ARG A 185 0.96 8.53 -19.35
CA ARG A 185 1.74 9.65 -19.88
C ARG A 185 0.89 10.55 -20.79
N GLY A 186 0.13 9.96 -21.71
CA GLY A 186 -0.80 10.68 -22.58
C GLY A 186 -1.88 11.43 -21.79
N GLU A 187 -2.50 10.78 -20.81
CA GLU A 187 -3.49 11.41 -19.92
C GLU A 187 -2.89 12.58 -19.13
N THR A 188 -1.67 12.40 -18.63
CA THR A 188 -0.95 13.48 -17.93
C THR A 188 -0.64 14.64 -18.88
N TYR A 189 -0.23 14.38 -20.12
CA TYR A 189 -0.02 15.43 -21.11
C TYR A 189 -1.31 16.21 -21.43
N LEU A 190 -2.47 15.53 -21.54
CA LEU A 190 -3.76 16.20 -21.70
C LEU A 190 -4.08 17.15 -20.56
N ILE A 191 -3.92 16.70 -19.31
CA ILE A 191 -4.16 17.53 -18.12
C ILE A 191 -3.24 18.76 -18.12
N LEU A 192 -2.01 18.62 -18.62
CA LEU A 192 -1.04 19.71 -18.73
C LEU A 192 -1.20 20.57 -19.99
N GLY A 193 -2.20 20.30 -20.85
CA GLY A 193 -2.44 21.04 -22.09
C GLY A 193 -1.45 20.75 -23.22
N LYS A 194 -0.71 19.64 -23.13
CA LYS A 194 0.30 19.20 -24.11
C LYS A 194 -0.30 18.24 -25.13
N TYR A 195 -1.11 18.79 -26.04
CA TYR A 195 -1.95 17.97 -26.92
C TYR A 195 -1.15 17.14 -27.94
N GLU A 196 -0.03 17.66 -28.45
CA GLU A 196 0.79 16.96 -29.44
C GLU A 196 1.49 15.74 -28.85
N GLU A 197 2.11 15.91 -27.67
CA GLU A 197 2.74 14.80 -26.95
C GLU A 197 1.69 13.76 -26.55
N SER A 198 0.51 14.19 -26.10
CA SER A 198 -0.59 13.27 -25.83
C SER A 198 -1.04 12.53 -27.07
N SER A 199 -1.28 13.22 -28.19
CA SER A 199 -1.76 12.60 -29.44
C SER A 199 -0.81 11.50 -29.92
N THR A 200 0.49 11.73 -29.77
CA THR A 200 1.53 10.75 -30.08
C THR A 200 1.39 9.47 -29.24
N ASP A 201 1.24 9.60 -27.91
CA ASP A 201 1.10 8.45 -27.02
C ASP A 201 -0.23 7.71 -27.21
N LEU A 202 -1.34 8.46 -27.45
CA LEU A 202 -2.66 7.90 -27.72
C LEU A 202 -2.70 7.10 -29.01
N LYS A 203 -2.04 7.60 -30.07
CA LYS A 203 -1.94 6.87 -31.34
C LYS A 203 -1.25 5.52 -31.15
N LYS A 204 -0.10 5.50 -30.47
CA LYS A 204 0.60 4.24 -30.14
C LYS A 204 -0.25 3.32 -29.27
N LEU A 205 -0.95 3.88 -28.29
CA LEU A 205 -1.86 3.10 -27.44
C LEU A 205 -2.98 2.43 -28.25
N LEU A 206 -3.57 3.15 -29.21
CA LEU A 206 -4.61 2.61 -30.10
C LEU A 206 -4.06 1.62 -31.15
N GLU A 207 -2.78 1.68 -31.49
CA GLU A 207 -2.13 0.63 -32.29
C GLU A 207 -2.06 -0.70 -31.53
N ILE A 208 -1.89 -0.64 -30.20
CA ILE A 208 -1.84 -1.80 -29.29
C ILE A 208 -3.25 -2.29 -28.92
N ASP A 209 -4.11 -1.38 -28.46
CA ASP A 209 -5.51 -1.63 -28.12
C ASP A 209 -6.43 -0.66 -28.87
N LYS A 210 -6.90 -1.10 -30.03
CA LYS A 210 -7.79 -0.34 -30.92
C LYS A 210 -9.12 0.05 -30.28
N ASN A 211 -9.51 -0.62 -29.19
CA ASN A 211 -10.81 -0.45 -28.54
C ASN A 211 -10.69 0.23 -27.16
N ASP A 212 -9.54 0.81 -26.80
CA ASP A 212 -9.40 1.57 -25.56
C ASP A 212 -10.36 2.77 -25.58
N LYS A 213 -11.46 2.63 -24.82
CA LYS A 213 -12.56 3.60 -24.78
C LYS A 213 -12.10 5.00 -24.36
N TRP A 214 -11.12 5.07 -23.45
CA TRP A 214 -10.61 6.35 -22.98
C TRP A 214 -9.76 7.00 -24.07
N ALA A 215 -8.85 6.25 -24.69
CA ALA A 215 -7.96 6.78 -25.73
C ALA A 215 -8.73 7.26 -26.97
N LEU A 216 -9.79 6.55 -27.37
CA LEU A 216 -10.69 6.98 -28.45
C LEU A 216 -11.41 8.29 -28.12
N LYS A 217 -11.94 8.41 -26.90
CA LYS A 217 -12.62 9.63 -26.43
C LYS A 217 -11.64 10.80 -26.38
N ALA A 218 -10.46 10.59 -25.80
CA ALA A 218 -9.44 11.61 -25.66
C ALA A 218 -8.89 12.09 -27.01
N SER A 219 -8.66 11.18 -27.97
CA SER A 219 -8.24 11.54 -29.34
C SER A 219 -9.29 12.41 -30.04
N SER A 220 -10.57 12.09 -29.83
CA SER A 220 -11.68 12.89 -30.39
C SER A 220 -11.76 14.29 -29.77
N GLU A 221 -11.40 14.44 -28.49
CA GLU A 221 -11.36 15.74 -27.81
C GLU A 221 -10.21 16.61 -28.33
N ILE A 222 -9.02 16.03 -28.51
CA ILE A 222 -7.86 16.73 -29.06
C ILE A 222 -8.16 17.27 -30.47
N ASN A 223 -8.74 16.45 -31.35
CA ASN A 223 -9.03 16.83 -32.73
C ASN A 223 -10.12 17.91 -32.88
N ARG A 224 -10.86 18.22 -31.80
CA ARG A 224 -11.92 19.24 -31.81
C ARG A 224 -11.44 20.61 -31.33
N ARG A 225 -10.20 20.71 -30.83
CA ARG A 225 -9.59 21.96 -30.38
C ARG A 225 -8.77 22.57 -31.52
#